data_AF-A0A972YDE6-F1
#
_entry.id   AF-A0A972YDE6-F1
#
_cell.length_a   1.000
_cell.length_b   1.000
_cell.length_c   1.000
_cell.angle_alpha   90.00
_cell.angle_beta   90.00
_cell.angle_gamma   90.00
#
_symmetry.space_group_name_H-M   'P 1'
#
loop_
_entity.id
_entity.type
_entity.pdbx_description
1 polymer ?
#
loop_
_entity_poly.entity_id
_entity_poly.type
_entity_poly.pdbx_seq_one_letter_code
_entity_poly.pdbx_strand_id
1 'polypeptide(L)'
;MRILIFLSLCFSALFAFDPNIDDRSYGLKSSTSSWNTNWNKHSIPYSELLSGGPARDGIPPLDKPKFVTIKQAKTFLKDDEPLIFVSINNEKKAYALSILIWHEIVNDSLGNEKILVTFCPLCNASIVFSRMIDGVLHDFGTSGLLRKSDLVMYDRQNESLWQQFTGEAIVGDSLGKTLKLLNSSIVSFKDIYTHHPSTMILSQDTGYKREYGKNPYSGYDDINSSPFLLQEDIDDRMPPMRRVATLSINNRDKAYSYKLLKAKKVINDRFENKDLVLFYKNNVLSALDKSKIKDSKKVGSASIFESKLKGEILEFYYDKGFYDKKTKSLWNIFGLAIEGKLKGSQLKKITFGSHFWFAWVVFKPNTVIYK
;
A
#
# COMPACT_ATOMS: atom_id res chain seq x y z
N MET A 1 37.89 31.04 -46.02
CA MET A 1 37.80 30.20 -44.81
C MET A 1 36.33 29.85 -44.59
N ARG A 2 35.87 28.68 -45.07
CA ARG A 2 34.47 28.23 -44.97
C ARG A 2 34.35 27.28 -43.78
N ILE A 3 33.49 27.61 -42.84
CA ILE A 3 33.18 26.80 -41.66
C ILE A 3 32.14 25.74 -42.08
N LEU A 4 32.50 24.46 -42.01
CA LEU A 4 31.54 23.35 -42.09
C LEU A 4 30.92 23.15 -40.70
N ILE A 5 29.60 23.28 -40.62
CA ILE A 5 28.80 22.87 -39.46
C ILE A 5 28.39 21.42 -39.69
N PHE A 6 28.90 20.50 -38.88
CA PHE A 6 28.40 19.13 -38.81
C PHE A 6 27.17 19.10 -37.89
N LEU A 7 25.98 18.94 -38.48
CA LEU A 7 24.78 18.57 -37.74
C LEU A 7 24.83 17.06 -37.46
N SER A 8 25.08 16.70 -36.20
CA SER A 8 24.89 15.33 -35.71
C SER A 8 23.40 15.09 -35.47
N LEU A 9 22.73 14.43 -36.41
CA LEU A 9 21.39 13.88 -36.23
C LEU A 9 21.46 12.65 -35.31
N CYS A 10 21.16 12.84 -34.02
CA CYS A 10 20.85 11.72 -33.13
C CYS A 10 19.49 11.13 -33.55
N PHE A 11 19.51 10.01 -34.26
CA PHE A 11 18.35 9.15 -34.45
C PHE A 11 18.11 8.38 -33.15
N SER A 12 17.32 8.93 -32.23
CA SER A 12 16.66 8.12 -31.21
C SER A 12 15.50 7.42 -31.91
N ALA A 13 15.69 6.16 -32.30
CA ALA A 13 14.58 5.32 -32.73
C ALA A 13 13.64 5.12 -31.53
N LEU A 14 12.57 5.92 -31.45
CA LEU A 14 11.39 5.52 -30.68
C LEU A 14 10.81 4.32 -31.42
N PHE A 15 11.11 3.10 -30.94
CA PHE A 15 10.30 1.96 -31.30
C PHE A 15 8.89 2.25 -30.79
N ALA A 16 7.97 2.52 -31.72
CA ALA A 16 6.57 2.69 -31.41
C ALA A 16 6.06 1.34 -30.87
N PHE A 17 5.73 1.33 -29.59
CA PHE A 17 5.03 0.24 -28.91
C PHE A 17 3.67 0.04 -29.57
N ASP A 18 3.41 -1.16 -30.10
CA ASP A 18 2.08 -1.54 -30.59
C ASP A 18 1.32 -2.26 -29.47
N PRO A 19 0.28 -1.65 -28.88
CA PRO A 19 -0.48 -2.26 -27.78
C PRO A 19 -1.29 -3.50 -28.18
N ASN A 20 -1.32 -3.85 -29.48
CA ASN A 20 -2.13 -4.93 -30.04
C ASN A 20 -1.35 -6.17 -30.48
N ILE A 21 -0.03 -6.22 -30.23
CA ILE A 21 0.82 -7.35 -30.61
C ILE A 21 1.34 -8.06 -29.36
N ASP A 22 1.22 -9.40 -29.33
CA ASP A 22 1.90 -10.24 -28.34
C ASP A 22 3.40 -10.41 -28.67
N ASP A 23 4.19 -9.43 -28.24
CA ASP A 23 5.65 -9.38 -28.34
C ASP A 23 6.37 -9.90 -27.07
N ARG A 24 5.69 -10.69 -26.24
CA ARG A 24 6.29 -11.26 -25.02
C ARG A 24 7.58 -12.00 -25.33
N SER A 25 8.56 -11.86 -24.43
CA SER A 25 9.79 -12.65 -24.45
C SER A 25 9.49 -14.16 -24.35
N TYR A 26 10.40 -15.00 -24.85
CA TYR A 26 10.25 -16.46 -24.75
C TYR A 26 10.04 -16.92 -23.29
N GLY A 27 10.78 -16.34 -22.34
CA GLY A 27 10.65 -16.66 -20.92
C GLY A 27 9.25 -16.37 -20.39
N LEU A 28 8.70 -15.20 -20.71
CA LEU A 28 7.35 -14.83 -20.29
C LEU A 28 6.28 -15.69 -20.97
N LYS A 29 6.42 -15.99 -22.27
CA LYS A 29 5.52 -16.94 -22.98
C LYS A 29 5.55 -18.33 -22.34
N SER A 30 6.72 -18.81 -21.95
CA SER A 30 6.87 -20.11 -21.27
C SER A 30 6.20 -20.11 -19.89
N SER A 31 6.48 -19.12 -19.04
CA SER A 31 5.92 -19.05 -17.68
C SER A 31 4.43 -18.76 -17.64
N THR A 32 3.87 -18.21 -18.73
CA THR A 32 2.44 -17.90 -18.86
C THR A 32 1.74 -18.74 -19.93
N SER A 33 2.33 -19.86 -20.33
CA SER A 33 1.80 -20.74 -21.38
C SER A 33 0.43 -21.35 -21.06
N SER A 34 0.11 -21.51 -19.77
CA SER A 34 -1.19 -22.01 -19.30
C SER A 34 -2.24 -20.91 -19.08
N TRP A 35 -1.92 -19.65 -19.38
CA TRP A 35 -2.82 -18.52 -19.16
C TRP A 35 -3.67 -18.25 -20.40
N ASN A 36 -4.94 -17.93 -20.16
CA ASN A 36 -5.92 -17.49 -21.14
C ASN A 36 -6.07 -15.95 -21.16
N THR A 37 -5.08 -15.21 -20.66
CA THR A 37 -5.02 -13.75 -20.76
C THR A 37 -5.01 -13.32 -22.22
N ASN A 38 -5.74 -12.25 -22.54
CA ASN A 38 -5.63 -11.59 -23.84
C ASN A 38 -4.31 -10.77 -23.95
N TRP A 39 -3.25 -11.41 -24.40
CA TRP A 39 -1.92 -10.81 -24.61
C TRP A 39 -1.82 -9.93 -25.88
N ASN A 40 -2.93 -9.68 -26.59
CA ASN A 40 -2.99 -8.63 -27.62
C ASN A 40 -3.56 -7.32 -27.04
N LYS A 41 -3.65 -7.19 -25.72
CA LYS A 41 -4.10 -5.98 -25.04
C LYS A 41 -3.13 -5.68 -23.93
N HIS A 42 -2.29 -4.67 -24.10
CA HIS A 42 -1.39 -4.20 -23.04
C HIS A 42 -1.17 -2.68 -23.10
N SER A 43 -0.93 -2.09 -21.93
CA SER A 43 -0.63 -0.65 -21.79
C SER A 43 0.81 -0.40 -21.35
N ILE A 44 1.62 -1.45 -21.32
CA ILE A 44 3.02 -1.45 -20.87
C ILE A 44 3.85 -2.38 -21.76
N PRO A 45 5.15 -2.12 -21.96
CA PRO A 45 6.05 -3.11 -22.55
C PRO A 45 6.11 -4.39 -21.71
N TYR A 46 6.01 -5.56 -22.36
CA TYR A 46 6.13 -6.84 -21.64
C TYR A 46 7.51 -7.07 -21.02
N SER A 47 8.54 -6.36 -21.47
CA SER A 47 9.86 -6.37 -20.83
C SER A 47 9.85 -5.85 -19.39
N GLU A 48 8.83 -5.08 -19.00
CA GLU A 48 8.65 -4.60 -17.62
C GLU A 48 8.03 -5.67 -16.69
N LEU A 49 7.49 -6.77 -17.25
CA LEU A 49 6.96 -7.89 -16.49
C LEU A 49 8.06 -8.92 -16.21
N LEU A 50 8.55 -8.93 -14.97
CA LEU A 50 9.62 -9.81 -14.53
C LEU A 50 9.07 -10.94 -13.66
N SER A 51 9.65 -12.13 -13.75
CA SER A 51 9.32 -13.21 -12.81
C SER A 51 9.87 -12.89 -11.42
N GLY A 52 9.01 -12.90 -10.41
CA GLY A 52 9.41 -12.80 -9.01
C GLY A 52 9.95 -14.12 -8.43
N GLY A 53 9.87 -15.21 -9.18
CA GLY A 53 10.28 -16.56 -8.76
C GLY A 53 9.09 -17.51 -8.53
N PRO A 54 8.09 -17.16 -7.68
CA PRO A 54 6.88 -17.96 -7.55
C PRO A 54 6.09 -18.05 -8.86
N ALA A 55 5.47 -19.21 -9.10
CA ALA A 55 4.49 -19.36 -10.18
C ALA A 55 3.16 -18.65 -9.81
N ARG A 56 2.19 -18.65 -10.74
CA ARG A 56 0.80 -18.26 -10.48
C ARG A 56 0.29 -18.90 -9.19
N ASP A 57 -0.24 -18.09 -8.28
CA ASP A 57 -0.69 -18.46 -6.93
C ASP A 57 0.35 -19.22 -6.07
N GLY A 58 1.64 -19.16 -6.42
CA GLY A 58 2.74 -19.72 -5.63
C GLY A 58 2.88 -19.07 -4.24
N ILE A 59 2.44 -17.81 -4.14
CA ILE A 59 2.07 -17.16 -2.89
C ILE A 59 0.54 -17.17 -2.83
N PRO A 60 -0.07 -18.12 -2.10
CA PRO A 60 -1.49 -18.42 -2.27
C PRO A 60 -2.36 -17.31 -1.68
N PRO A 61 -3.32 -16.73 -2.43
CA PRO A 61 -4.28 -15.76 -1.89
C PRO A 61 -5.22 -16.44 -0.88
N LEU A 62 -5.83 -15.64 0.01
CA LEU A 62 -6.87 -16.12 0.93
C LEU A 62 -8.26 -15.76 0.41
N ASP A 63 -9.02 -16.78 -0.01
CA ASP A 63 -10.36 -16.61 -0.61
C ASP A 63 -11.52 -16.84 0.36
N LYS A 64 -11.24 -17.54 1.46
CA LYS A 64 -12.21 -17.83 2.53
C LYS A 64 -11.60 -17.48 3.89
N PRO A 65 -11.19 -16.22 4.11
CA PRO A 65 -10.50 -15.83 5.32
C PRO A 65 -11.39 -16.06 6.56
N LYS A 66 -10.81 -16.70 7.57
CA LYS A 66 -11.46 -16.85 8.89
C LYS A 66 -10.99 -15.75 9.81
N PHE A 67 -11.85 -15.38 10.76
CA PHE A 67 -11.55 -14.32 11.71
C PHE A 67 -11.75 -14.79 13.14
N VAL A 68 -10.98 -14.19 14.04
CA VAL A 68 -11.02 -14.43 15.47
C VAL A 68 -11.22 -13.12 16.23
N THR A 69 -11.66 -13.23 17.47
CA THR A 69 -11.77 -12.09 18.38
C THR A 69 -10.40 -11.56 18.79
N ILE A 70 -10.35 -10.33 19.29
CA ILE A 70 -9.13 -9.75 19.88
C ILE A 70 -8.56 -10.63 21.01
N LYS A 71 -9.42 -11.23 21.84
CA LYS A 71 -8.99 -12.11 22.94
C LYS A 71 -8.21 -13.32 22.42
N GLN A 72 -8.68 -13.93 21.35
CA GLN A 72 -7.99 -15.03 20.68
C GLN A 72 -6.72 -14.53 19.97
N ALA A 73 -6.78 -13.38 19.28
CA ALA A 73 -5.63 -12.83 18.60
C ALA A 73 -4.44 -12.50 19.52
N LYS A 74 -4.70 -12.13 20.79
CA LYS A 74 -3.66 -11.93 21.81
C LYS A 74 -2.79 -13.15 22.10
N THR A 75 -3.20 -14.36 21.70
CA THR A 75 -2.37 -15.57 21.90
C THR A 75 -1.23 -15.66 20.90
N PHE A 76 -1.33 -14.99 19.74
CA PHE A 76 -0.33 -15.06 18.67
C PHE A 76 0.21 -13.70 18.19
N LEU A 77 -0.45 -12.58 18.48
CA LEU A 77 0.03 -11.23 18.15
C LEU A 77 0.62 -10.49 19.36
N LYS A 78 1.69 -9.72 19.12
CA LYS A 78 2.20 -8.72 20.07
C LYS A 78 1.56 -7.35 19.86
N ASP A 79 1.57 -6.53 20.93
CA ASP A 79 0.99 -5.19 20.98
C ASP A 79 1.39 -4.27 19.82
N ASP A 80 2.66 -4.33 19.43
CA ASP A 80 3.24 -3.46 18.41
C ASP A 80 3.24 -4.10 17.00
N GLU A 81 2.66 -5.30 16.81
CA GLU A 81 2.62 -5.92 15.48
C GLU A 81 1.77 -5.10 14.49
N PRO A 82 2.22 -4.98 13.22
CA PRO A 82 1.53 -4.22 12.19
C PRO A 82 0.31 -4.97 11.64
N LEU A 83 -0.85 -4.31 11.67
CA LEU A 83 -2.07 -4.80 11.03
C LEU A 83 -2.58 -3.74 10.05
N ILE A 84 -3.02 -4.18 8.87
CA ILE A 84 -3.87 -3.38 8.00
C ILE A 84 -5.24 -3.31 8.66
N PHE A 85 -5.66 -2.13 9.06
CA PHE A 85 -6.98 -1.87 9.63
C PHE A 85 -7.91 -1.31 8.57
N VAL A 86 -9.06 -1.95 8.39
CA VAL A 86 -10.12 -1.54 7.46
C VAL A 86 -11.39 -1.32 8.27
N SER A 87 -11.98 -0.14 8.11
CA SER A 87 -13.25 0.23 8.73
C SER A 87 -14.15 0.80 7.66
N ILE A 88 -15.25 0.12 7.38
CA ILE A 88 -16.28 0.58 6.44
C ILE A 88 -17.61 0.52 7.16
N ASN A 89 -18.32 1.65 7.17
CA ASN A 89 -19.50 1.85 8.01
C ASN A 89 -19.15 1.53 9.48
N ASN A 90 -19.91 0.64 10.12
CA ASN A 90 -19.66 0.22 11.49
C ASN A 90 -18.79 -1.04 11.60
N GLU A 91 -18.51 -1.71 10.49
CA GLU A 91 -17.76 -2.97 10.46
C GLU A 91 -16.26 -2.74 10.36
N LYS A 92 -15.51 -3.55 11.11
CA LYS A 92 -14.07 -3.39 11.30
C LYS A 92 -13.39 -4.76 11.25
N LYS A 93 -12.43 -4.88 10.35
CA LYS A 93 -11.54 -6.05 10.27
C LYS A 93 -10.09 -5.58 10.23
N ALA A 94 -9.20 -6.43 10.74
CA ALA A 94 -7.77 -6.19 10.69
C ALA A 94 -6.99 -7.41 10.22
N TYR A 95 -5.97 -7.17 9.39
CA TYR A 95 -5.21 -8.19 8.67
C TYR A 95 -3.74 -8.04 9.06
N ALA A 96 -3.21 -9.01 9.80
CA ALA A 96 -1.83 -8.94 10.27
C ALA A 96 -0.84 -9.12 9.13
N LEU A 97 0.18 -8.25 9.06
CA LEU A 97 1.23 -8.39 8.05
C LEU A 97 2.05 -9.67 8.26
N SER A 98 2.07 -10.20 9.49
CA SER A 98 2.65 -11.51 9.80
C SER A 98 1.97 -12.69 9.11
N ILE A 99 0.74 -12.51 8.62
CA ILE A 99 0.01 -13.44 7.75
C ILE A 99 0.16 -13.00 6.29
N LEU A 100 -0.08 -11.71 6.00
CA LEU A 100 -0.08 -11.22 4.62
C LEU A 100 1.26 -11.31 3.91
N ILE A 101 2.38 -11.32 4.62
CA ILE A 101 3.69 -11.55 4.00
C ILE A 101 3.82 -12.94 3.34
N TRP A 102 2.92 -13.88 3.66
CA TRP A 102 2.87 -15.24 3.12
C TRP A 102 1.72 -15.47 2.12
N HIS A 103 0.85 -14.49 1.94
CA HIS A 103 -0.39 -14.62 1.15
C HIS A 103 -0.62 -13.47 0.18
N GLU A 104 -0.12 -12.28 0.51
CA GLU A 104 -0.15 -11.01 -0.24
C GLU A 104 -1.54 -10.47 -0.59
N ILE A 105 -2.54 -11.33 -0.76
CA ILE A 105 -3.90 -11.01 -1.20
C ILE A 105 -4.91 -11.73 -0.30
N VAL A 106 -5.95 -11.00 0.11
CA VAL A 106 -7.16 -11.54 0.74
C VAL A 106 -8.38 -11.03 -0.01
N ASN A 107 -9.14 -11.97 -0.58
CA ASN A 107 -10.47 -11.73 -1.15
C ASN A 107 -11.50 -11.85 -0.02
N ASP A 108 -11.98 -10.73 0.53
CA ASP A 108 -12.84 -10.72 1.72
C ASP A 108 -14.13 -9.91 1.55
N SER A 109 -15.10 -10.09 2.44
CA SER A 109 -16.26 -9.21 2.59
C SER A 109 -16.23 -8.52 3.95
N LEU A 110 -16.43 -7.21 3.98
CA LEU A 110 -16.64 -6.44 5.20
C LEU A 110 -18.05 -5.86 5.15
N GLY A 111 -18.97 -6.48 5.87
CA GLY A 111 -20.41 -6.32 5.65
C GLY A 111 -20.79 -6.68 4.23
N ASN A 112 -21.48 -5.75 3.57
CA ASN A 112 -21.89 -5.90 2.18
C ASN A 112 -20.78 -5.54 1.18
N GLU A 113 -19.67 -4.95 1.64
CA GLU A 113 -18.58 -4.50 0.78
C GLU A 113 -17.64 -5.65 0.43
N LYS A 114 -17.43 -5.87 -0.87
CA LYS A 114 -16.45 -6.85 -1.39
C LYS A 114 -15.11 -6.15 -1.50
N ILE A 115 -14.18 -6.54 -0.64
CA ILE A 115 -12.88 -5.87 -0.50
C ILE A 115 -11.74 -6.81 -0.90
N LEU A 116 -10.71 -6.23 -1.51
CA LEU A 116 -9.45 -6.87 -1.86
C LEU A 116 -8.38 -6.23 -0.97
N VAL A 117 -7.87 -6.98 -0.01
CA VAL A 117 -6.79 -6.51 0.87
C VAL A 117 -5.47 -7.02 0.33
N THR A 118 -4.56 -6.11 0.02
CA THR A 118 -3.26 -6.44 -0.59
C THR A 118 -2.10 -5.94 0.26
N PHE A 119 -1.00 -6.68 0.24
CA PHE A 119 0.27 -6.27 0.80
C PHE A 119 1.41 -6.76 -0.10
N CYS A 120 2.16 -5.82 -0.70
CA CYS A 120 3.42 -6.11 -1.37
C CYS A 120 4.59 -5.90 -0.38
N PRO A 121 5.27 -6.96 0.08
CA PRO A 121 6.41 -6.84 1.00
C PRO A 121 7.57 -6.04 0.40
N LEU A 122 7.83 -6.20 -0.89
CA LEU A 122 8.92 -5.54 -1.61
C LEU A 122 8.73 -4.02 -1.71
N CYS A 123 7.48 -3.55 -1.73
CA CYS A 123 7.15 -2.13 -1.75
C CYS A 123 6.79 -1.58 -0.37
N ASN A 124 6.62 -2.46 0.62
CA ASN A 124 5.88 -2.19 1.86
C ASN A 124 4.52 -1.53 1.57
N ALA A 125 3.85 -1.89 0.48
CA ALA A 125 2.62 -1.24 0.08
C ALA A 125 1.43 -2.06 0.59
N SER A 126 0.62 -1.46 1.46
CA SER A 126 -0.69 -1.99 1.82
C SER A 126 -1.77 -1.18 1.12
N ILE A 127 -2.57 -1.83 0.28
CA ILE A 127 -3.63 -1.17 -0.47
C ILE A 127 -4.89 -2.03 -0.40
N VAL A 128 -6.03 -1.38 -0.22
CA VAL A 128 -7.32 -2.05 -0.16
C VAL A 128 -8.18 -1.50 -1.28
N PHE A 129 -8.80 -2.39 -2.06
CA PHE A 129 -9.66 -2.04 -3.18
C PHE A 129 -11.06 -2.61 -3.00
N SER A 130 -12.02 -2.05 -3.72
CA SER A 130 -13.27 -2.76 -4.02
C SER A 130 -13.02 -3.86 -5.04
N ARG A 131 -13.67 -5.00 -4.85
CA ARG A 131 -13.71 -6.11 -5.82
C ARG A 131 -14.86 -6.00 -6.81
N MET A 132 -15.70 -4.97 -6.68
CA MET A 132 -16.79 -4.72 -7.61
C MET A 132 -16.29 -3.85 -8.76
N ILE A 133 -16.33 -4.39 -9.97
CA ILE A 133 -15.95 -3.69 -11.20
C ILE A 133 -17.15 -3.74 -12.13
N ASP A 134 -17.71 -2.58 -12.49
CA ASP A 134 -18.91 -2.47 -13.33
C ASP A 134 -20.09 -3.34 -12.86
N GLY A 135 -20.24 -3.50 -11.54
CA GLY A 135 -21.29 -4.32 -10.93
C GLY A 135 -21.01 -5.82 -10.87
N VAL A 136 -19.86 -6.29 -11.37
CA VAL A 136 -19.42 -7.69 -11.30
C VAL A 136 -18.46 -7.87 -10.13
N LEU A 137 -18.58 -8.99 -9.41
CA LEU A 137 -17.63 -9.38 -8.37
C LEU A 137 -16.43 -10.08 -8.99
N HIS A 138 -15.23 -9.59 -8.67
CA HIS A 138 -13.96 -10.16 -9.08
C HIS A 138 -13.19 -10.78 -7.92
N ASP A 139 -12.38 -11.79 -8.22
CA ASP A 139 -11.44 -12.43 -7.29
C ASP A 139 -10.04 -12.36 -7.87
N PHE A 140 -9.08 -12.00 -7.03
CA PHE A 140 -7.70 -11.77 -7.47
C PHE A 140 -6.76 -12.82 -6.91
N GLY A 141 -5.75 -13.20 -7.70
CA GLY A 141 -4.64 -14.04 -7.28
C GLY A 141 -3.29 -13.38 -7.52
N THR A 142 -2.23 -14.04 -7.06
CA THR A 142 -0.85 -13.58 -7.30
C THR A 142 -0.38 -14.13 -8.64
N SER A 143 0.12 -13.27 -9.52
CA SER A 143 0.56 -13.73 -10.85
C SER A 143 1.92 -14.43 -10.84
N GLY A 144 2.74 -14.16 -9.82
CA GLY A 144 4.16 -14.48 -9.81
C GLY A 144 5.03 -13.48 -10.58
N LEU A 145 4.41 -12.50 -11.25
CA LEU A 145 5.09 -11.42 -11.95
C LEU A 145 5.20 -10.18 -11.06
N LEU A 146 6.25 -9.42 -11.32
CA LEU A 146 6.53 -8.12 -10.73
C LEU A 146 6.71 -7.10 -11.84
N ARG A 147 6.35 -5.86 -11.53
CA ARG A 147 6.64 -4.69 -12.35
C ARG A 147 7.06 -3.55 -11.43
N LYS A 148 8.24 -2.96 -11.66
CA LYS A 148 8.80 -1.91 -10.78
C LYS A 148 8.95 -2.37 -9.33
N SER A 149 9.37 -3.63 -9.15
CA SER A 149 9.34 -4.40 -7.88
C SER A 149 7.96 -4.64 -7.26
N ASP A 150 6.89 -4.09 -7.84
CA ASP A 150 5.55 -4.17 -7.29
C ASP A 150 4.81 -5.41 -7.78
N LEU A 151 3.95 -5.94 -6.90
CA LEU A 151 3.13 -7.12 -7.18
C LEU A 151 2.24 -6.87 -8.40
N VAL A 152 2.29 -7.78 -9.37
CA VAL A 152 1.26 -7.87 -10.40
C VAL A 152 0.23 -8.91 -9.97
N MET A 153 -1.01 -8.46 -9.80
CA MET A 153 -2.14 -9.33 -9.50
C MET A 153 -2.74 -9.84 -10.80
N TYR A 154 -3.52 -10.91 -10.75
CA TYR A 154 -4.37 -11.30 -11.87
C TYR A 154 -5.81 -11.48 -11.42
N ASP A 155 -6.74 -11.11 -12.30
CA ASP A 155 -8.18 -11.24 -12.14
C ASP A 155 -8.62 -12.64 -12.60
N ARG A 156 -9.27 -13.43 -11.75
CA ARG A 156 -9.67 -14.80 -12.08
C ARG A 156 -10.85 -14.88 -13.06
N GLN A 157 -11.60 -13.80 -13.25
CA GLN A 157 -12.75 -13.79 -14.15
C GLN A 157 -12.35 -13.74 -15.62
N ASN A 158 -11.22 -13.09 -15.94
CA ASN A 158 -10.79 -12.86 -17.33
C ASN A 158 -9.25 -12.93 -17.53
N GLU A 159 -8.51 -13.30 -16.49
CA GLU A 159 -7.05 -13.40 -16.46
C GLU A 159 -6.30 -12.13 -16.86
N SER A 160 -6.94 -10.95 -16.77
CA SER A 160 -6.25 -9.67 -16.92
C SER A 160 -5.25 -9.47 -15.79
N LEU A 161 -4.13 -8.82 -16.09
CA LEU A 161 -3.11 -8.45 -15.12
C LEU A 161 -3.32 -7.03 -14.61
N TRP A 162 -3.13 -6.84 -13.30
CA TRP A 162 -3.39 -5.59 -12.61
C TRP A 162 -2.19 -5.19 -11.77
N GLN A 163 -1.75 -3.93 -11.88
CA GLN A 163 -0.70 -3.37 -11.03
C GLN A 163 -1.24 -3.18 -9.61
N GLN A 164 -0.66 -3.83 -8.60
CA GLN A 164 -1.14 -3.71 -7.21
C GLN A 164 -1.04 -2.26 -6.71
N PHE A 165 0.05 -1.56 -7.01
CA PHE A 165 0.29 -0.22 -6.49
C PHE A 165 -0.71 0.84 -6.99
N THR A 166 -1.04 0.81 -8.28
CA THR A 166 -1.95 1.80 -8.90
C THR A 166 -3.39 1.32 -8.98
N GLY A 167 -3.61 0.00 -8.92
CA GLY A 167 -4.91 -0.62 -9.15
C GLY A 167 -5.35 -0.64 -10.62
N GLU A 168 -4.47 -0.31 -11.56
CA GLU A 168 -4.79 -0.27 -13.00
C GLU A 168 -4.63 -1.65 -13.63
N ALA A 169 -5.54 -1.99 -14.55
CA ALA A 169 -5.36 -3.12 -15.44
C ALA A 169 -4.29 -2.76 -16.50
N ILE A 170 -3.26 -3.59 -16.61
CA ILE A 170 -2.07 -3.33 -17.44
C ILE A 170 -1.94 -4.29 -18.63
N VAL A 171 -2.59 -5.45 -18.56
CA VAL A 171 -2.66 -6.45 -19.64
C VAL A 171 -4.02 -7.16 -19.60
N GLY A 172 -4.59 -7.50 -20.74
CA GLY A 172 -5.81 -8.29 -20.87
C GLY A 172 -7.07 -7.47 -21.12
N ASP A 173 -8.23 -8.13 -21.06
CA ASP A 173 -9.52 -7.55 -21.45
C ASP A 173 -10.02 -6.44 -20.51
N SER A 174 -9.45 -6.32 -19.31
CA SER A 174 -9.79 -5.25 -18.37
C SER A 174 -9.04 -3.94 -18.59
N LEU A 175 -8.20 -3.83 -19.64
CA LEU A 175 -7.47 -2.60 -19.95
C LEU A 175 -8.35 -1.33 -19.90
N GLY A 176 -7.79 -0.25 -19.36
CA GLY A 176 -8.47 1.03 -19.19
C GLY A 176 -9.32 1.13 -17.91
N LYS A 177 -9.44 0.04 -17.14
CA LYS A 177 -10.10 0.03 -15.83
C LYS A 177 -9.10 0.26 -14.69
N THR A 178 -9.60 0.86 -13.61
CA THR A 178 -8.85 1.06 -12.35
C THR A 178 -9.70 0.63 -11.18
N LEU A 179 -9.13 -0.14 -10.25
CA LEU A 179 -9.80 -0.56 -9.03
C LEU A 179 -10.06 0.64 -8.10
N LYS A 180 -11.26 0.68 -7.53
CA LYS A 180 -11.63 1.70 -6.55
C LYS A 180 -10.87 1.48 -5.24
N LEU A 181 -9.98 2.41 -4.89
CA LEU A 181 -9.28 2.41 -3.60
C LEU A 181 -10.25 2.62 -2.42
N LEU A 182 -9.98 1.91 -1.33
CA LEU A 182 -10.68 1.99 -0.05
C LEU A 182 -9.70 2.42 1.05
N ASN A 183 -10.20 3.16 2.03
CA ASN A 183 -9.38 3.66 3.12
C ASN A 183 -8.91 2.52 4.04
N SER A 184 -7.60 2.39 4.18
CA SER A 184 -6.95 1.51 5.16
C SER A 184 -5.83 2.25 5.89
N SER A 185 -5.27 1.64 6.94
CA SER A 185 -4.08 2.13 7.63
C SER A 185 -3.30 0.96 8.19
N ILE A 186 -1.96 1.06 8.21
CA ILE A 186 -1.14 0.14 9.00
C ILE A 186 -1.02 0.73 10.41
N VAL A 187 -1.59 0.04 11.39
CA VAL A 187 -1.58 0.45 12.82
C VAL A 187 -1.15 -0.72 13.70
N SER A 188 -0.86 -0.45 14.96
CA SER A 188 -0.46 -1.50 15.90
C SER A 188 -1.67 -2.30 16.39
N PHE A 189 -1.47 -3.58 16.71
CA PHE A 189 -2.53 -4.40 17.32
C PHE A 189 -3.11 -3.74 18.59
N LYS A 190 -2.25 -3.11 19.39
CA LYS A 190 -2.64 -2.32 20.56
C LYS A 190 -3.57 -1.17 20.25
N ASP A 191 -3.29 -0.38 19.21
CA ASP A 191 -4.18 0.70 18.84
C ASP A 191 -5.58 0.18 18.46
N ILE A 192 -5.65 -0.96 17.79
CA ILE A 192 -6.91 -1.61 17.43
C ILE A 192 -7.65 -2.05 18.69
N TYR A 193 -7.04 -2.83 19.58
CA TYR A 193 -7.79 -3.33 20.75
C TYR A 193 -8.12 -2.26 21.78
N THR A 194 -7.39 -1.14 21.81
CA THR A 194 -7.70 -0.02 22.71
C THR A 194 -8.87 0.81 22.19
N HIS A 195 -8.95 1.08 20.87
CA HIS A 195 -9.92 2.04 20.33
C HIS A 195 -11.07 1.38 19.54
N HIS A 196 -10.90 0.13 19.13
CA HIS A 196 -11.86 -0.65 18.34
C HIS A 196 -11.98 -2.09 18.86
N PRO A 197 -12.45 -2.30 20.10
CA PRO A 197 -12.44 -3.60 20.78
C PRO A 197 -13.32 -4.69 20.11
N SER A 198 -14.25 -4.30 19.23
CA SER A 198 -15.10 -5.22 18.46
C SER A 198 -14.48 -5.65 17.11
N THR A 199 -13.26 -5.21 16.80
CA THR A 199 -12.59 -5.56 15.53
C THR A 199 -12.32 -7.05 15.44
N MET A 200 -12.66 -7.64 14.31
CA MET A 200 -12.33 -9.03 13.99
C MET A 200 -10.93 -9.11 13.36
N ILE A 201 -10.09 -10.03 13.83
CA ILE A 201 -8.69 -10.17 13.39
C ILE A 201 -8.56 -11.40 12.50
N LEU A 202 -7.85 -11.28 11.38
CA LEU A 202 -7.56 -12.41 10.49
C LEU A 202 -6.91 -13.56 11.30
N SER A 203 -7.48 -14.76 11.15
CA SER A 203 -7.01 -15.97 11.83
C SER A 203 -5.77 -16.55 11.16
N GLN A 204 -4.91 -17.21 11.95
CA GLN A 204 -3.84 -18.08 11.44
C GLN A 204 -4.38 -19.41 10.86
N ASP A 205 -5.67 -19.72 11.07
CA ASP A 205 -6.36 -20.84 10.39
C ASP A 205 -6.74 -20.43 8.96
N THR A 206 -5.74 -20.47 8.08
CA THR A 206 -5.83 -20.08 6.67
C THR A 206 -6.03 -21.24 5.71
N GLY A 207 -5.90 -22.49 6.20
CA GLY A 207 -5.80 -23.68 5.37
C GLY A 207 -4.38 -23.98 4.85
N TYR A 208 -3.37 -23.18 5.19
CA TYR A 208 -1.97 -23.37 4.77
C TYR A 208 -1.03 -23.56 5.96
N LYS A 209 -0.02 -24.42 5.81
CA LYS A 209 1.04 -24.60 6.81
C LYS A 209 2.17 -23.58 6.56
N ARG A 210 2.12 -22.45 7.25
CA ARG A 210 3.13 -21.37 7.19
C ARG A 210 3.62 -21.00 8.59
N GLU A 211 4.84 -20.46 8.66
CA GLU A 211 5.42 -19.94 9.90
C GLU A 211 5.00 -18.47 10.11
N TYR A 212 3.72 -18.22 10.41
CA TYR A 212 3.24 -16.86 10.64
C TYR A 212 3.99 -16.15 11.77
N GLY A 213 4.34 -14.88 11.53
CA GLY A 213 5.23 -14.09 12.40
C GLY A 213 6.70 -14.19 12.04
N LYS A 214 7.10 -15.16 11.21
CA LYS A 214 8.41 -15.18 10.55
C LYS A 214 8.38 -14.35 9.27
N ASN A 215 9.47 -13.65 9.01
CA ASN A 215 9.67 -12.77 7.87
C ASN A 215 10.66 -13.38 6.86
N PRO A 216 10.21 -13.76 5.65
CA PRO A 216 11.11 -14.27 4.60
C PRO A 216 11.99 -13.17 3.95
N TYR A 217 11.71 -11.90 4.20
CA TYR A 217 12.42 -10.71 3.67
C TYR A 217 13.24 -10.02 4.77
N SER A 218 14.01 -10.79 5.54
CA SER A 218 14.80 -10.25 6.67
C SER A 218 15.81 -9.21 6.21
N GLY A 219 15.84 -8.04 6.87
CA GLY A 219 16.75 -6.93 6.58
C GLY A 219 16.40 -6.13 5.34
N TYR A 220 15.31 -6.47 4.64
CA TYR A 220 14.98 -5.82 3.37
C TYR A 220 14.69 -4.33 3.55
N ASP A 221 14.09 -3.92 4.67
CA ASP A 221 13.80 -2.51 4.95
C ASP A 221 14.97 -1.70 5.53
N ASP A 222 16.21 -2.21 5.47
CA ASP A 222 17.39 -1.39 5.77
C ASP A 222 17.48 -0.22 4.79
N ILE A 223 17.85 0.95 5.29
CA ILE A 223 17.88 2.17 4.48
C ILE A 223 18.94 2.13 3.38
N ASN A 224 19.97 1.27 3.55
CA ASN A 224 21.06 1.06 2.62
C ASN A 224 20.82 -0.14 1.69
N SER A 225 19.71 -0.86 1.85
CA SER A 225 19.31 -1.91 0.91
C SER A 225 18.88 -1.30 -0.43
N SER A 226 18.92 -2.13 -1.47
CA SER A 226 18.44 -1.77 -2.81
C SER A 226 17.11 -2.48 -3.11
N PRO A 227 16.20 -1.85 -3.86
CA PRO A 227 14.96 -2.48 -4.32
C PRO A 227 15.23 -3.76 -5.13
N PHE A 228 14.47 -4.82 -4.86
CA PHE A 228 14.56 -6.07 -5.61
C PHE A 228 13.84 -5.94 -6.96
N LEU A 229 14.51 -6.31 -8.07
CA LEU A 229 13.92 -6.29 -9.42
C LEU A 229 13.29 -4.94 -9.82
N LEU A 230 13.98 -3.84 -9.49
CA LEU A 230 13.68 -2.52 -10.04
C LEU A 230 14.59 -2.28 -11.24
N GLN A 231 14.02 -1.89 -12.39
CA GLN A 231 14.77 -1.59 -13.62
C GLN A 231 14.99 -0.09 -13.83
N GLU A 232 14.21 0.74 -13.13
CA GLU A 232 14.25 2.18 -13.17
C GLU A 232 15.45 2.75 -12.42
N ASP A 233 15.85 3.95 -12.83
CA ASP A 233 16.83 4.74 -12.10
C ASP A 233 16.31 5.09 -10.70
N ILE A 234 17.21 5.02 -9.72
CA ILE A 234 16.91 5.41 -8.35
C ILE A 234 16.76 6.93 -8.28
N ASP A 235 15.60 7.37 -7.79
CA ASP A 235 15.34 8.78 -7.51
C ASP A 235 16.24 9.30 -6.38
N ASP A 236 17.07 10.29 -6.68
CA ASP A 236 18.12 10.82 -5.79
C ASP A 236 17.60 11.73 -4.66
N ARG A 237 16.32 12.13 -4.70
CA ARG A 237 15.73 13.05 -3.72
C ARG A 237 15.60 12.41 -2.34
N MET A 238 15.56 11.07 -2.26
CA MET A 238 15.44 10.33 -1.01
C MET A 238 15.93 8.88 -1.17
N PRO A 239 16.53 8.25 -0.14
CA PRO A 239 16.92 6.85 -0.24
C PRO A 239 15.72 5.95 -0.62
N PRO A 240 15.91 4.93 -1.48
CA PRO A 240 14.82 4.15 -2.03
C PRO A 240 13.97 3.47 -0.96
N MET A 241 14.61 2.87 0.05
CA MET A 241 13.95 2.17 1.15
C MET A 241 13.38 3.11 2.24
N ARG A 242 13.39 4.43 2.02
CA ARG A 242 12.82 5.37 2.98
C ARG A 242 11.30 5.21 3.02
N ARG A 243 10.76 4.96 4.20
CA ARG A 243 9.32 4.96 4.43
C ARG A 243 8.74 6.36 4.28
N VAL A 244 7.67 6.47 3.51
CA VAL A 244 6.93 7.70 3.25
C VAL A 244 5.44 7.47 3.46
N ALA A 245 4.74 8.50 3.93
CA ALA A 245 3.29 8.60 3.77
C ALA A 245 3.03 9.45 2.52
N THR A 246 2.12 9.02 1.65
CA THR A 246 1.85 9.70 0.37
C THR A 246 0.36 9.84 0.11
N LEU A 247 0.00 10.84 -0.67
CA LEU A 247 -1.38 11.08 -1.06
C LEU A 247 -1.43 11.80 -2.40
N SER A 248 -2.56 11.63 -3.09
CA SER A 248 -2.89 12.33 -4.33
C SER A 248 -4.18 13.13 -4.12
N ILE A 249 -4.13 14.44 -4.38
CA ILE A 249 -5.31 15.32 -4.39
C ILE A 249 -5.26 16.11 -5.69
N ASN A 250 -6.38 16.18 -6.42
CA ASN A 250 -6.48 16.92 -7.69
C ASN A 250 -5.34 16.64 -8.69
N ASN A 251 -4.97 15.35 -8.85
CA ASN A 251 -3.87 14.88 -9.71
C ASN A 251 -2.48 15.45 -9.35
N ARG A 252 -2.30 15.92 -8.12
CA ARG A 252 -1.01 16.32 -7.57
C ARG A 252 -0.66 15.42 -6.40
N ASP A 253 0.59 15.00 -6.37
CA ASP A 253 1.11 14.03 -5.42
C ASP A 253 1.99 14.70 -4.38
N LYS A 254 1.84 14.28 -3.12
CA LYS A 254 2.68 14.76 -2.02
C LYS A 254 3.15 13.62 -1.14
N ALA A 255 4.41 13.70 -0.72
CA ALA A 255 5.06 12.72 0.15
C ALA A 255 5.60 13.36 1.43
N TYR A 256 5.50 12.62 2.54
CA TYR A 256 6.00 12.97 3.87
C TYR A 256 6.89 11.84 4.36
N SER A 257 8.17 12.12 4.57
CA SER A 257 9.09 11.09 5.07
C SER A 257 8.77 10.71 6.51
N TYR A 258 8.86 9.41 6.83
CA TYR A 258 8.70 8.94 8.21
C TYR A 258 9.79 9.49 9.13
N LYS A 259 10.97 9.86 8.60
CA LYS A 259 12.01 10.58 9.35
C LYS A 259 11.44 11.89 9.93
N LEU A 260 10.76 12.67 9.10
CA LEU A 260 10.16 13.94 9.50
C LEU A 260 8.94 13.74 10.39
N LEU A 261 8.05 12.83 10.02
CA LEU A 261 6.86 12.50 10.81
C LEU A 261 7.24 12.01 12.21
N LYS A 262 8.31 11.21 12.34
CA LYS A 262 8.83 10.76 13.63
C LYS A 262 9.36 11.90 14.48
N ALA A 263 9.98 12.90 13.88
CA ALA A 263 10.51 14.08 14.58
C ALA A 263 9.39 15.03 15.02
N LYS A 264 8.45 15.36 14.11
CA LYS A 264 7.38 16.34 14.36
C LYS A 264 6.17 15.79 15.12
N LYS A 265 5.85 14.48 14.99
CA LYS A 265 4.66 13.77 15.50
C LYS A 265 3.31 14.26 14.98
N VAL A 266 3.15 15.57 14.82
CA VAL A 266 2.00 16.23 14.19
C VAL A 266 2.54 17.16 13.12
N ILE A 267 1.93 17.13 11.94
CA ILE A 267 2.17 18.11 10.88
C ILE A 267 0.81 18.68 10.48
N ASN A 268 0.64 19.99 10.66
CA ASN A 268 -0.44 20.74 10.02
C ASN A 268 0.07 21.25 8.68
N ASP A 269 -0.68 21.02 7.62
CA ASP A 269 -0.25 21.32 6.25
C ASP A 269 -1.45 21.76 5.40
N ARG A 270 -1.17 22.42 4.29
CA ARG A 270 -2.18 22.75 3.28
C ARG A 270 -1.69 22.28 1.92
N PHE A 271 -2.52 21.51 1.22
CA PHE A 271 -2.18 20.98 -0.09
C PHE A 271 -3.42 20.91 -0.97
N GLU A 272 -3.33 21.43 -2.19
CA GLU A 272 -4.42 21.40 -3.19
C GLU A 272 -5.77 21.85 -2.61
N ASN A 273 -5.75 22.97 -1.87
CA ASN A 273 -6.91 23.58 -1.19
C ASN A 273 -7.56 22.72 -0.09
N LYS A 274 -6.87 21.70 0.43
CA LYS A 274 -7.27 20.98 1.64
C LYS A 274 -6.35 21.31 2.81
N ASP A 275 -6.95 21.63 3.95
CA ASP A 275 -6.26 21.72 5.23
C ASP A 275 -6.10 20.30 5.80
N LEU A 276 -4.86 19.89 5.97
CA LEU A 276 -4.46 18.54 6.34
C LEU A 276 -3.84 18.54 7.73
N VAL A 277 -4.06 17.44 8.44
CA VAL A 277 -3.26 17.10 9.62
C VAL A 277 -2.76 15.66 9.50
N LEU A 278 -1.47 15.49 9.78
CA LEU A 278 -0.82 14.20 9.84
C LEU A 278 -0.48 13.86 11.28
N PHE A 279 -0.84 12.66 11.72
CA PHE A 279 -0.48 12.10 13.02
C PHE A 279 0.52 10.98 12.84
N TYR A 280 1.54 10.93 13.70
CA TYR A 280 2.53 9.86 13.71
C TYR A 280 2.71 9.27 15.11
N LYS A 281 2.67 7.94 15.20
CA LYS A 281 2.92 7.19 16.43
C LYS A 281 4.03 6.16 16.23
N ASN A 282 4.99 6.11 17.16
CA ASN A 282 6.16 5.23 17.06
C ASN A 282 5.94 3.88 17.76
N ASN A 283 4.92 3.12 17.34
CA ASN A 283 4.44 1.91 18.04
C ASN A 283 4.10 0.75 17.11
N VAL A 284 4.62 0.74 15.89
CA VAL A 284 4.44 -0.35 14.95
C VAL A 284 5.80 -0.96 14.63
N LEU A 285 5.93 -2.28 14.76
CA LEU A 285 7.10 -3.05 14.37
C LEU A 285 7.19 -3.14 12.85
N SER A 286 8.41 -3.20 12.33
CA SER A 286 8.61 -3.55 10.93
C SER A 286 8.26 -5.01 10.67
N ALA A 287 7.53 -5.29 9.61
CA ALA A 287 7.34 -6.65 9.11
C ALA A 287 8.56 -7.18 8.33
N LEU A 288 9.56 -6.32 8.04
CA LEU A 288 10.62 -6.54 7.04
C LEU A 288 12.04 -6.42 7.62
N ASP A 289 12.19 -6.29 8.94
CA ASP A 289 13.48 -6.03 9.60
C ASP A 289 14.16 -7.30 10.12
N LYS A 290 13.64 -7.96 11.15
CA LYS A 290 14.20 -9.22 11.68
C LYS A 290 13.44 -10.44 11.15
N SER A 291 14.06 -11.62 11.31
CA SER A 291 13.45 -12.90 10.91
C SER A 291 12.19 -13.25 11.68
N LYS A 292 12.04 -12.75 12.91
CA LYS A 292 10.79 -12.78 13.67
C LYS A 292 10.29 -11.34 13.80
N ILE A 293 9.07 -11.08 13.36
CA ILE A 293 8.49 -9.72 13.34
C ILE A 293 8.45 -9.11 14.74
N LYS A 294 8.14 -9.92 15.76
CA LYS A 294 8.12 -9.50 17.17
C LYS A 294 9.44 -8.91 17.70
N ASP A 295 10.57 -9.25 17.07
CA ASP A 295 11.92 -8.83 17.48
C ASP A 295 12.44 -7.64 16.63
N SER A 296 11.60 -7.11 15.74
CA SER A 296 11.96 -6.06 14.77
C SER A 296 11.99 -4.66 15.38
N LYS A 297 12.69 -3.73 14.71
CA LYS A 297 12.66 -2.30 15.05
C LYS A 297 11.25 -1.71 14.88
N LYS A 298 10.96 -0.67 15.67
CA LYS A 298 9.74 0.14 15.49
C LYS A 298 9.91 1.13 14.33
N VAL A 299 9.02 1.04 13.35
CA VAL A 299 8.94 1.93 12.19
C VAL A 299 7.78 2.93 12.27
N GLY A 300 6.83 2.68 13.17
CA GLY A 300 5.72 3.59 13.45
C GLY A 300 4.60 3.55 12.40
N SER A 301 3.56 4.34 12.67
CA SER A 301 2.35 4.49 11.87
C SER A 301 2.07 5.96 11.63
N ALA A 302 1.53 6.26 10.45
CA ALA A 302 1.07 7.58 10.07
C ALA A 302 -0.43 7.52 9.73
N SER A 303 -1.15 8.62 9.96
CA SER A 303 -2.52 8.83 9.51
C SER A 303 -2.67 10.26 8.98
N ILE A 304 -3.51 10.46 7.97
CA ILE A 304 -3.76 11.77 7.36
C ILE A 304 -5.27 12.06 7.36
N PHE A 305 -5.63 13.26 7.79
CA PHE A 305 -7.02 13.72 7.89
C PHE A 305 -7.18 15.11 7.30
N GLU A 306 -8.40 15.44 6.86
CA GLU A 306 -8.82 16.83 6.75
C GLU A 306 -8.94 17.39 8.17
N SER A 307 -8.24 18.50 8.46
CA SER A 307 -8.27 19.14 9.78
C SER A 307 -9.52 19.98 10.00
N LYS A 308 -10.36 20.12 8.98
CA LYS A 308 -11.64 20.83 9.04
C LYS A 308 -12.72 19.97 9.70
N LEU A 309 -13.33 20.47 10.76
CA LEU A 309 -14.43 19.83 11.49
C LEU A 309 -15.57 20.84 11.69
N LYS A 310 -16.78 20.47 11.24
CA LYS A 310 -18.00 21.31 11.36
C LYS A 310 -17.80 22.77 10.89
N GLY A 311 -17.06 22.95 9.79
CA GLY A 311 -16.80 24.27 9.20
C GLY A 311 -15.52 24.96 9.70
N GLU A 312 -14.95 24.52 10.82
CA GLU A 312 -13.76 25.15 11.42
C GLU A 312 -12.50 24.36 11.10
N ILE A 313 -11.40 25.05 10.80
CA ILE A 313 -10.08 24.43 10.66
C ILE A 313 -9.48 24.29 12.06
N LEU A 314 -9.17 23.06 12.46
CA LEU A 314 -8.46 22.78 13.70
C LEU A 314 -6.95 22.74 13.43
N GLU A 315 -6.17 23.37 14.32
CA GLU A 315 -4.71 23.22 14.32
C GLU A 315 -4.30 22.30 15.46
N PHE A 316 -3.38 21.37 15.20
CA PHE A 316 -2.99 20.33 16.16
C PHE A 316 -1.55 20.50 16.64
N TYR A 317 -1.26 19.95 17.81
CA TYR A 317 0.08 19.82 18.36
C TYR A 317 0.23 18.49 19.08
N TYR A 318 1.48 18.10 19.36
CA TYR A 318 1.78 16.90 20.12
C TYR A 318 2.29 17.26 21.51
N ASP A 319 1.65 16.69 22.54
CA ASP A 319 2.14 16.71 23.92
C ASP A 319 1.75 15.41 24.61
N LYS A 320 2.59 14.37 24.51
CA LYS A 320 2.27 12.98 24.94
C LYS A 320 1.00 12.38 24.32
N GLY A 321 0.35 13.08 23.39
CA GLY A 321 -0.88 12.76 22.67
C GLY A 321 -1.16 13.83 21.61
N PHE A 322 -2.16 13.61 20.76
CA PHE A 322 -2.54 14.57 19.71
C PHE A 322 -3.62 15.50 20.24
N TYR A 323 -3.33 16.80 20.35
CA TYR A 323 -4.27 17.79 20.87
C TYR A 323 -4.58 18.84 19.82
N ASP A 324 -5.84 19.28 19.74
CA ASP A 324 -6.15 20.50 18.99
C ASP A 324 -5.90 21.75 19.87
N LYS A 325 -5.40 22.83 19.26
CA LYS A 325 -5.01 24.04 19.98
C LYS A 325 -6.20 24.79 20.56
N LYS A 326 -7.37 24.74 19.91
CA LYS A 326 -8.55 25.55 20.23
C LYS A 326 -9.31 25.02 21.43
N THR A 327 -9.65 23.74 21.42
CA THR A 327 -10.49 23.10 22.44
C THR A 327 -9.71 22.23 23.41
N LYS A 328 -8.43 21.95 23.11
CA LYS A 328 -7.55 21.08 23.89
C LYS A 328 -8.11 19.65 24.03
N SER A 329 -8.91 19.20 23.07
CA SER A 329 -9.40 17.82 23.05
C SER A 329 -8.27 16.88 22.65
N LEU A 330 -8.24 15.69 23.25
CA LEU A 330 -7.26 14.65 22.93
C LEU A 330 -7.81 13.75 21.82
N TRP A 331 -6.98 13.46 20.84
CA TRP A 331 -7.30 12.66 19.66
C TRP A 331 -6.43 11.40 19.59
N ASN A 332 -7.00 10.31 19.09
CA ASN A 332 -6.25 9.08 18.82
C ASN A 332 -5.72 9.02 17.37
N ILE A 333 -4.95 7.98 17.05
CA ILE A 333 -4.33 7.79 15.72
C ILE A 333 -5.37 7.57 14.59
N PHE A 334 -6.63 7.29 14.93
CA PHE A 334 -7.74 7.13 14.00
C PHE A 334 -8.50 8.45 13.74
N GLY A 335 -8.06 9.56 14.35
CA GLY A 335 -8.71 10.86 14.19
C GLY A 335 -10.01 10.98 14.97
N LEU A 336 -10.21 10.15 16.00
CA LEU A 336 -11.33 10.26 16.94
C LEU A 336 -10.89 11.06 18.17
N ALA A 337 -11.66 12.07 18.54
CA ALA A 337 -11.50 12.76 19.81
C ALA A 337 -11.97 11.84 20.95
N ILE A 338 -11.06 11.50 21.85
CA ILE A 338 -11.31 10.56 22.97
C ILE A 338 -11.57 11.28 24.30
N GLU A 339 -11.10 12.52 24.44
CA GLU A 339 -11.31 13.36 25.63
C GLU A 339 -11.47 14.84 25.25
N GLY A 340 -11.97 15.66 26.18
CA GLY A 340 -12.18 17.09 25.99
C GLY A 340 -13.51 17.43 25.31
N LYS A 341 -13.65 18.70 24.89
CA LYS A 341 -14.92 19.28 24.39
C LYS A 341 -15.41 18.63 23.10
N LEU A 342 -14.50 18.10 22.28
CA LEU A 342 -14.82 17.48 21.00
C LEU A 342 -14.98 15.95 21.10
N LYS A 343 -14.95 15.36 22.30
CA LYS A 343 -15.06 13.90 22.50
C LYS A 343 -16.19 13.29 21.66
N GLY A 344 -15.88 12.21 20.94
CA GLY A 344 -16.78 11.53 20.01
C GLY A 344 -16.78 12.11 18.58
N SER A 345 -16.14 13.26 18.35
CA SER A 345 -15.97 13.81 17.00
C SER A 345 -14.92 13.04 16.21
N GLN A 346 -15.17 12.87 14.92
CA GLN A 346 -14.31 12.12 14.00
C GLN A 346 -13.81 13.05 12.90
N LEU A 347 -12.49 13.11 12.70
CA LEU A 347 -11.89 13.77 11.55
C LEU A 347 -12.13 12.94 10.29
N LYS A 348 -12.33 13.62 9.17
CA LYS A 348 -12.48 12.96 7.88
C LYS A 348 -11.13 12.47 7.40
N LYS A 349 -11.00 11.15 7.23
CA LYS A 349 -9.77 10.50 6.74
C LYS A 349 -9.51 10.86 5.28
N ILE A 350 -8.24 11.12 4.95
CA ILE A 350 -7.74 11.22 3.59
C ILE A 350 -7.23 9.84 3.16
N THR A 351 -7.51 9.44 1.92
CA THR A 351 -6.88 8.24 1.34
C THR A 351 -5.40 8.52 1.12
N PHE A 352 -4.55 7.71 1.72
CA PHE A 352 -3.09 7.85 1.68
C PHE A 352 -2.44 6.47 1.67
N GLY A 353 -1.20 6.38 1.18
CA GLY A 353 -0.36 5.19 1.21
C GLY A 353 0.77 5.31 2.22
N SER A 354 1.22 4.16 2.73
CA SER A 354 2.46 4.03 3.51
C SER A 354 3.32 2.96 2.87
N HIS A 355 4.44 3.33 2.25
CA HIS A 355 5.30 2.43 1.47
C HIS A 355 6.74 2.96 1.42
N PHE A 356 7.62 2.27 0.70
CA PHE A 356 8.97 2.77 0.38
C PHE A 356 8.93 3.88 -0.66
N TRP A 357 9.92 4.77 -0.66
CA TRP A 357 10.00 5.91 -1.57
C TRP A 357 10.07 5.47 -3.02
N PHE A 358 10.95 4.50 -3.32
CA PHE A 358 11.13 4.01 -4.69
C PHE A 358 9.80 3.52 -5.27
N ALA A 359 9.03 2.76 -4.49
CA ALA A 359 7.79 2.14 -4.95
C ALA A 359 6.71 3.15 -5.35
N TRP A 360 6.78 4.38 -4.83
CA TRP A 360 5.85 5.45 -5.20
C TRP A 360 6.34 6.30 -6.33
N VAL A 361 7.59 6.73 -6.24
CA VAL A 361 8.13 7.73 -7.16
C VAL A 361 8.24 7.19 -8.59
N VAL A 362 8.40 5.88 -8.76
CA VAL A 362 8.40 5.19 -10.07
C VAL A 362 7.05 5.26 -10.80
N PHE A 363 5.95 5.52 -10.08
CA PHE A 363 4.62 5.78 -10.65
C PHE A 363 4.24 7.27 -10.61
N LYS A 364 4.80 8.03 -9.66
CA LYS A 364 4.48 9.45 -9.40
C LYS A 364 5.75 10.30 -9.33
N PRO A 365 6.51 10.45 -10.43
CA PRO A 365 7.83 11.10 -10.41
C PRO A 365 7.77 12.59 -10.05
N ASN A 366 6.66 13.27 -10.36
CA ASN A 366 6.49 14.70 -10.06
C ASN A 366 6.03 14.99 -8.62
N THR A 367 6.13 14.01 -7.72
CA THR A 367 5.70 14.13 -6.33
C THR A 367 6.42 15.26 -5.61
N VAL A 368 5.63 16.12 -4.96
CA VAL A 368 6.13 17.16 -4.06
C VAL A 368 6.54 16.53 -2.73
N ILE A 369 7.78 16.77 -2.29
CA ILE A 369 8.24 16.29 -0.99
C ILE A 369 8.04 17.40 0.04
N TYR A 370 7.32 17.12 1.12
CA TYR A 370 7.16 18.04 2.24
C TYR A 370 8.51 18.24 2.97
N LYS A 371 8.85 19.50 3.28
CA LYS A 371 10.13 19.90 3.88
C LYS A 371 10.03 20.21 5.37
#